data_AF-A0A533RRS0-F1
#
_entry.id   AF-A0A533RRS0-F1
#
_cell.length_a   1.000
_cell.length_b   1.000
_cell.length_c   1.000
_cell.angle_alpha   90.00
_cell.angle_beta   90.00
_cell.angle_gamma   90.00
#
_symmetry.space_group_name_H-M   'P 1'
#
loop_
_entity.id
_entity.type
_entity.pdbx_description
1 polymer ?
#
loop_
_entity_poly.entity_id
_entity_poly.type
_entity_poly.pdbx_seq_one_letter_code
_entity_poly.pdbx_strand_id
1 'polypeptide(L)'
;CGEANIGLRPTFFCNQPKNLEVHIFEFAQDIYDTVMKVEFLTRLRPEKNFRDATELTEQIKADCAMARDLMRCQGGHKPLPD
;
A
#
# COMPACT_ATOMS: atom_id res chain seq x y z
N CYS A 1 10.43 0.31 0.82
CA CYS A 1 9.29 0.38 1.75
C CYS A 1 8.10 1.02 1.02
N GLY A 2 6.87 0.90 1.52
CA GLY A 2 5.70 1.36 0.78
C GLY A 2 4.44 1.41 1.63
N GLU A 3 3.33 1.75 1.00
CA GLU A 3 2.00 1.55 1.57
C GLU A 3 1.34 0.29 0.98
N ALA A 4 0.40 -0.28 1.74
CA ALA A 4 -0.35 -1.45 1.31
C ALA A 4 -1.84 -1.24 1.55
N ASN A 5 -2.64 -1.50 0.52
CA ASN A 5 -4.09 -1.62 0.64
C ASN A 5 -4.47 -3.10 0.72
N ILE A 6 -5.28 -3.45 1.72
CA ILE A 6 -5.93 -4.75 1.80
C ILE A 6 -7.43 -4.50 1.72
N GLY A 7 -8.08 -5.04 0.70
CA GLY A 7 -9.50 -4.80 0.48
C GLY A 7 -10.19 -5.80 -0.44
N LEU A 8 -11.51 -5.75 -0.46
CA LEU A 8 -12.34 -6.49 -1.40
C LEU A 8 -12.51 -5.67 -2.69
N ARG A 9 -12.47 -6.33 -3.86
CA ARG A 9 -12.91 -5.72 -5.13
C ARG A 9 -14.36 -6.11 -5.40
N PRO A 10 -15.36 -5.30 -5.01
CA PRO A 10 -16.76 -5.65 -5.22
C PRO A 10 -17.16 -5.66 -6.71
N THR A 11 -16.43 -4.92 -7.55
CA THR A 11 -16.84 -4.61 -8.93
C THR A 11 -16.52 -5.69 -9.96
N PHE A 12 -15.67 -6.67 -9.64
CA PHE A 12 -15.18 -7.61 -10.65
C PHE A 12 -15.65 -9.05 -10.44
N PHE A 13 -15.76 -9.57 -9.20
CA PHE A 13 -16.20 -10.95 -8.97
C PHE A 13 -16.83 -11.12 -7.58
N CYS A 14 -18.08 -11.62 -7.52
CA CYS A 14 -18.69 -12.07 -6.27
C CYS A 14 -17.84 -13.21 -5.69
N ASN A 15 -17.49 -13.17 -4.40
CA ASN A 15 -16.83 -14.25 -3.64
C ASN A 15 -15.30 -14.44 -3.76
N GLN A 16 -14.51 -13.44 -4.16
CA GLN A 16 -13.04 -13.55 -4.09
C GLN A 16 -12.41 -13.11 -2.75
N PRO A 17 -11.25 -13.70 -2.37
CA PRO A 17 -10.48 -13.32 -1.20
C PRO A 17 -10.02 -11.85 -1.28
N LYS A 18 -9.66 -11.27 -0.13
CA LYS A 18 -9.11 -9.91 -0.07
C LYS A 18 -7.85 -9.81 -0.94
N ASN A 19 -7.74 -8.74 -1.70
CA ASN A 19 -6.54 -8.41 -2.46
C ASN A 19 -5.57 -7.62 -1.59
N LEU A 20 -4.28 -7.88 -1.78
CA LEU A 20 -3.19 -7.07 -1.25
C LEU A 20 -2.56 -6.32 -2.42
N GLU A 21 -2.66 -4.99 -2.39
CA GLU A 21 -2.04 -4.09 -3.36
C GLU A 21 -0.97 -3.27 -2.63
N VAL A 22 0.27 -3.27 -3.12
CA VAL A 22 1.39 -2.56 -2.47
C VAL A 22 1.97 -1.54 -3.43
N HIS A 23 2.04 -0.28 -2.98
CA HIS A 23 2.75 0.77 -3.69
C HIS A 23 4.13 0.94 -3.05
N ILE A 24 5.15 0.43 -3.74
CA ILE A 24 6.55 0.51 -3.30
C ILE A 24 7.08 1.92 -3.63
N PHE A 25 7.56 2.64 -2.63
CA PHE A 25 8.11 3.98 -2.82
C PHE A 25 9.45 3.92 -3.54
N GLU A 26 9.65 4.90 -4.45
CA GLU A 26 10.93 5.10 -5.17
C GLU A 26 11.37 3.86 -5.95
N PHE A 27 10.39 3.10 -6.45
CA PHE A 27 10.60 1.88 -7.22
C PHE A 27 9.92 2.00 -8.58
N ALA A 28 10.66 1.68 -9.64
CA ALA A 28 10.22 1.86 -11.03
C ALA A 28 10.67 0.70 -11.93
N GLN A 29 10.56 -0.53 -11.44
CA GLN A 29 10.88 -1.75 -12.20
C GLN A 29 9.66 -2.67 -12.26
N ASP A 30 9.61 -3.49 -13.30
CA ASP A 30 8.62 -4.56 -13.42
C ASP A 30 9.05 -5.79 -12.61
N ILE A 31 8.15 -6.28 -11.77
CA ILE A 31 8.39 -7.40 -10.84
C ILE A 31 7.30 -8.47 -10.94
N TYR A 32 6.63 -8.55 -12.08
CA TYR A 32 5.69 -9.62 -12.37
C TYR A 32 6.35 -10.98 -12.20
N ASP A 33 5.57 -11.96 -11.72
CA ASP A 33 6.01 -13.33 -11.44
C ASP A 33 7.18 -13.48 -10.44
N THR A 34 7.54 -12.39 -9.75
CA THR A 34 8.56 -12.41 -8.70
C THR A 34 7.94 -12.73 -7.35
N VAL A 35 8.60 -13.60 -6.58
CA VAL A 35 8.21 -13.88 -5.18
C VAL A 35 8.71 -12.75 -4.29
N MET A 36 7.79 -12.13 -3.55
CA MET A 36 8.11 -11.06 -2.60
C MET A 36 7.64 -11.39 -1.19
N LYS A 37 8.37 -10.88 -0.20
CA LYS A 37 7.96 -10.88 1.20
C LYS A 37 7.47 -9.48 1.58
N VAL A 38 6.29 -9.41 2.19
CA VAL A 38 5.69 -8.17 2.70
C VAL A 38 5.59 -8.25 4.23
N GLU A 39 6.06 -7.23 4.92
CA GLU A 39 5.96 -7.10 6.38
C GLU A 39 5.14 -5.86 6.73
N PHE A 40 4.06 -6.02 7.49
CA PHE A 40 3.22 -4.92 7.92
C PHE A 40 3.80 -4.26 9.16
N LEU A 41 4.19 -2.98 9.03
CA LEU A 41 4.79 -2.23 10.12
C LEU A 41 3.74 -1.52 10.98
N THR A 42 2.78 -0.85 10.34
CA THR A 42 1.78 -0.04 11.04
C THR A 42 0.51 0.05 10.20
N ARG A 43 -0.65 -0.06 10.84
CA ARG A 43 -1.94 0.14 10.20
C ARG A 43 -2.28 1.64 10.20
N LEU A 44 -2.42 2.24 9.02
CA LEU A 44 -2.71 3.68 8.88
C LEU A 44 -4.19 4.02 9.13
N ARG A 45 -5.11 3.23 8.56
CA ARG A 45 -6.56 3.48 8.66
C ARG A 45 -7.42 2.23 8.38
N PRO A 46 -8.73 2.25 8.68
CA PRO A 46 -9.69 1.30 8.11
C PRO A 46 -9.97 1.53 6.61
N GLU A 47 -10.61 0.55 5.97
CA GLU A 47 -11.18 0.71 4.64
C GLU A 47 -12.20 1.86 4.63
N LYS A 48 -12.25 2.59 3.51
CA LYS A 48 -13.10 3.76 3.33
C LYS A 48 -13.69 3.70 1.93
N ASN A 49 -14.99 3.93 1.82
CA ASN A 49 -15.64 4.17 0.53
C ASN A 49 -15.45 5.63 0.13
N PHE A 50 -15.16 5.86 -1.14
CA PHE A 50 -14.98 7.20 -1.69
C PHE A 50 -16.12 7.51 -2.66
N ARG A 51 -16.50 8.78 -2.73
CA ARG A 51 -17.58 9.21 -3.62
C ARG A 51 -17.13 9.25 -5.08
N ASP A 52 -15.86 9.56 -5.31
CA ASP A 52 -15.25 9.69 -6.62
C ASP A 52 -13.74 9.39 -6.61
N ALA A 53 -13.14 9.41 -7.79
CA ALA A 53 -11.71 9.15 -7.97
C ALA A 53 -10.82 10.26 -7.39
N THR A 54 -11.33 11.49 -7.28
CA THR A 54 -10.57 12.62 -6.69
C THR A 54 -10.38 12.40 -5.20
N GLU A 55 -11.46 12.08 -4.48
CA GLU A 55 -11.41 11.80 -3.03
C GLU A 55 -10.51 10.60 -2.73
N LEU A 56 -10.58 9.55 -3.54
CA LEU A 56 -9.69 8.39 -3.44
C LEU A 56 -8.22 8.80 -3.63
N THR A 57 -7.93 9.60 -4.67
CA THR A 57 -6.57 10.06 -4.97
C THR A 57 -6.00 10.93 -3.86
N GLU A 58 -6.80 11.83 -3.31
CA GLU A 58 -6.41 12.68 -2.17
C GLU A 58 -6.10 11.83 -0.93
N GLN A 59 -6.91 10.82 -0.65
CA GLN A 59 -6.65 9.92 0.47
C GLN A 59 -5.37 9.12 0.28
N ILE A 60 -5.13 8.56 -0.92
CA ILE A 60 -3.89 7.83 -1.23
C ILE A 60 -2.66 8.72 -1.01
N LYS A 61 -2.71 9.99 -1.44
CA LYS A 61 -1.63 10.96 -1.20
C LYS A 61 -1.38 11.18 0.29
N ALA A 62 -2.44 11.32 1.10
CA ALA A 62 -2.34 11.48 2.54
C ALA A 62 -1.78 10.22 3.22
N ASP A 63 -2.22 9.03 2.81
CA ASP A 63 -1.73 7.74 3.31
C ASP A 63 -0.23 7.57 3.01
N CYS A 64 0.20 7.89 1.79
CA CYS A 64 1.62 7.89 1.39
C CYS A 64 2.47 8.85 2.23
N ALA A 65 1.97 10.06 2.50
CA ALA A 65 2.69 11.05 3.33
C ALA A 65 2.84 10.54 4.78
N MET A 66 1.76 10.03 5.36
CA MET A 66 1.77 9.46 6.72
C MET A 66 2.72 8.26 6.83
N ALA A 67 2.71 7.35 5.84
CA ALA A 67 3.61 6.21 5.80
C ALA A 67 5.09 6.65 5.80
N ARG A 68 5.43 7.66 4.99
CA ARG A 68 6.79 8.22 4.93
C ARG A 68 7.20 8.86 6.25
N ASP A 69 6.32 9.61 6.89
CA ASP A 69 6.62 10.23 8.19
C ASP A 69 6.84 9.18 9.28
N LEU A 70 6.00 8.15 9.34
CA LEU A 70 6.17 7.04 10.28
C LEU A 70 7.51 6.30 10.08
N MET A 71 7.92 6.09 8.83
CA MET A 71 9.20 5.45 8.51
C MET A 71 10.41 6.32 8.89
N ARG A 72 10.28 7.65 8.89
CA ARG A 72 11.35 8.55 9.36
C ARG A 72 11.50 8.51 10.88
N CYS A 73 10.39 8.37 11.60
CA CYS A 73 10.40 8.27 13.06
C CYS A 73 10.86 6.89 13.56
N GLN A 74 10.63 5.82 12.79
CA GLN A 74 11.11 4.48 13.10
C GLN A 74 12.50 4.28 12.46
N GLY A 75 13.56 4.55 13.22
CA GLY A 75 14.94 4.48 12.73
C GLY A 75 15.25 3.22 11.93
N GLY A 76 15.53 3.40 10.63
CA GLY A 76 16.30 2.50 9.77
C GLY A 76 15.79 1.07 9.61
N HIS A 77 14.78 0.84 8.78
CA HIS A 77 14.67 -0.46 8.10
C HIS A 77 15.78 -0.54 7.04
N LYS A 78 16.70 -1.49 7.20
CA LYS A 78 17.82 -1.73 6.27
C LYS A 78 17.27 -1.94 4.85
N PRO A 79 17.85 -1.29 3.81
CA PRO A 79 17.40 -1.51 2.43
C PRO A 79 17.52 -3.00 2.05
N LEU A 80 16.62 -3.45 1.17
CA LEU A 80 16.73 -4.80 0.59
C LEU A 80 18.09 -4.94 -0.10
N PRO A 81 18.79 -6.07 0.04
CA PRO A 81 20.01 -6.33 -0.72
C PRO A 81 19.69 -6.44 -2.22
N ASP A 82 20.67 -6.04 -3.04
CA ASP A 82 20.67 -6.13 -4.50
C ASP A 82 20.35 -7.54 -5.03
#